data_AF-A0A6G1YYD0-F1
#
_entry.id   AF-A0A6G1YYD0-F1
#
_cell.length_a   1.000
_cell.length_b   1.000
_cell.length_c   1.000
_cell.angle_alpha   90.00
_cell.angle_beta   90.00
_cell.angle_gamma   90.00
#
_symmetry.space_group_name_H-M   'P 1'
#
loop_
_entity.id
_entity.type
_entity.pdbx_description
1 polymer ?
#
loop_
_entity_poly.entity_id
_entity_poly.type
_entity_poly.pdbx_seq_one_letter_code
_entity_poly.pdbx_strand_id
1 'polypeptide(L)'
;MEADRQLLQQARTKLDGWIYTARDRTYRELFAGDDAVVTAEERQLLDHIDEELATDGNGGLWGTDEYDIVMGHPKNHPLSVVCTHHPQIPVEWSRGEESLTEPEREQFNDLLWDYSERVRRYVQDEVNEFVGVAGVPEE
;
A
#
# COMPACT_ATOMS: atom_id res chain seq x y z
N MET A 1 -2.30 -15.78 -25.37
CA MET A 1 -0.88 -15.41 -25.61
C MET A 1 -0.75 -13.95 -26.05
N GLU A 2 -1.28 -13.52 -27.20
CA GLU A 2 -1.26 -12.09 -27.60
C GLU A 2 -2.31 -11.26 -26.84
N ALA A 3 -3.54 -11.78 -26.75
CA ALA A 3 -4.65 -11.11 -26.06
C ALA A 3 -4.35 -10.89 -24.56
N ASP A 4 -3.79 -11.90 -23.88
CA ASP A 4 -3.42 -11.80 -22.46
C ASP A 4 -2.34 -10.73 -22.22
N ARG A 5 -1.37 -10.60 -23.15
CA ARG A 5 -0.33 -9.55 -23.07
C ARG A 5 -0.90 -8.16 -23.29
N GLN A 6 -1.84 -8.01 -24.23
CA GLN A 6 -2.53 -6.73 -24.45
C GLN A 6 -3.37 -6.34 -23.24
N LEU A 7 -4.08 -7.30 -22.63
CA LEU A 7 -4.87 -7.08 -21.42
C LEU A 7 -3.97 -6.64 -20.25
N LEU A 8 -2.87 -7.34 -20.03
CA LEU A 8 -1.87 -6.98 -19.00
C LEU A 8 -1.34 -5.56 -19.22
N GLN A 9 -0.99 -5.20 -20.47
CA GLN A 9 -0.49 -3.87 -20.78
C GLN A 9 -1.53 -2.78 -20.52
N GLN A 10 -2.79 -3.02 -20.87
CA GLN A 10 -3.89 -2.08 -20.61
C GLN A 10 -4.15 -1.92 -19.11
N ALA A 11 -4.11 -3.00 -18.34
CA ALA A 11 -4.24 -2.93 -16.88
C ALA A 11 -3.11 -2.09 -16.27
N ARG A 12 -1.86 -2.31 -16.71
CA ARG A 12 -0.70 -1.52 -16.25
C ARG A 12 -0.82 -0.03 -16.54
N THR A 13 -1.43 0.37 -17.66
CA THR A 13 -1.66 1.80 -17.95
C THR A 13 -2.65 2.49 -17.01
N LYS A 14 -3.47 1.71 -16.30
CA LYS A 14 -4.45 2.22 -15.32
C LYS A 14 -3.96 2.13 -13.88
N LEU A 15 -2.89 1.37 -13.65
CA LEU A 15 -2.38 1.01 -12.33
C LEU A 15 -2.13 2.22 -11.44
N ASP A 16 -1.45 3.26 -11.93
CA ASP A 16 -1.14 4.45 -11.13
C ASP A 16 -2.40 5.15 -10.58
N GLY A 17 -3.47 5.20 -11.38
CA GLY A 17 -4.75 5.78 -10.97
C GLY A 17 -5.48 4.92 -9.91
N TRP A 18 -5.38 3.60 -10.05
CA TRP A 18 -5.92 2.67 -9.06
C TRP A 18 -5.15 2.72 -7.74
N ILE A 19 -3.81 2.74 -7.79
CA ILE A 19 -2.96 2.91 -6.61
C ILE A 19 -3.32 4.23 -5.90
N TYR A 20 -3.40 5.34 -6.64
CA TYR A 20 -3.74 6.64 -6.06
C TYR A 20 -5.06 6.59 -5.27
N THR A 21 -6.11 6.02 -5.87
CA THR A 21 -7.44 5.92 -5.24
C THR A 21 -7.44 4.95 -4.06
N ALA A 22 -6.73 3.83 -4.18
CA ALA A 22 -6.59 2.83 -3.13
C ALA A 22 -5.81 3.36 -1.92
N ARG A 23 -4.71 4.09 -2.13
CA ARG A 23 -3.94 4.74 -1.07
C ARG A 23 -4.79 5.73 -0.28
N ASP A 24 -5.48 6.63 -0.98
CA ASP A 24 -6.36 7.64 -0.35
C ASP A 24 -7.46 6.98 0.49
N ARG A 25 -8.07 5.90 -0.02
CA ARG A 25 -9.06 5.13 0.72
C ARG A 25 -8.47 4.46 1.95
N THR A 26 -7.39 3.69 1.79
CA THR A 26 -6.76 2.97 2.89
C THR A 26 -6.27 3.92 3.97
N TYR A 27 -5.69 5.06 3.57
CA TYR A 27 -5.21 6.07 4.53
C TYR A 27 -6.36 6.59 5.40
N ARG A 28 -7.51 6.91 4.78
CA ARG A 28 -8.70 7.35 5.54
C ARG A 28 -9.21 6.26 6.49
N GLU A 29 -9.26 5.01 6.03
CA GLU A 29 -9.76 3.90 6.85
C GLU A 29 -8.85 3.60 8.05
N LEU A 30 -7.53 3.68 7.88
CA LEU A 30 -6.58 3.30 8.93
C LEU A 30 -6.14 4.46 9.83
N PHE A 31 -6.01 5.69 9.30
CA PHE A 31 -5.31 6.76 10.01
C PHE A 31 -6.17 8.01 10.29
N ALA A 32 -7.18 8.31 9.48
CA ALA A 32 -7.89 9.60 9.55
C ALA A 32 -9.40 9.53 9.86
N GLY A 33 -10.02 8.34 9.82
CA GLY A 33 -11.44 8.14 10.10
C GLY A 33 -11.78 8.06 11.59
N ASP A 34 -13.07 8.04 11.91
CA ASP A 34 -13.57 7.87 13.29
C ASP A 34 -13.18 6.51 13.89
N ASP A 35 -12.96 5.51 13.03
CA ASP A 35 -12.51 4.15 13.37
C ASP A 35 -11.01 3.94 13.07
N ALA A 36 -10.20 5.02 13.07
CA ALA A 36 -8.76 4.91 12.84
C ALA A 36 -8.12 3.93 13.84
N VAL A 37 -7.18 3.13 13.35
CA VAL A 37 -6.47 2.12 14.15
C VAL A 37 -5.34 2.73 14.99
N VAL A 38 -4.99 4.00 14.70
CA VAL A 38 -4.02 4.80 15.44
C VAL A 38 -4.69 5.91 16.23
N THR A 39 -4.06 6.28 17.33
CA THR A 39 -4.38 7.48 18.10
C THR A 39 -3.95 8.75 17.35
N ALA A 40 -4.39 9.91 17.85
CA ALA A 40 -4.02 11.19 17.25
C ALA A 40 -2.52 11.49 17.38
N GLU A 41 -1.93 11.10 18.51
CA GLU A 41 -0.50 11.23 18.80
C GLU A 41 0.34 10.34 17.89
N GLU A 42 -0.06 9.07 17.72
CA GLU A 42 0.61 8.14 16.80
C GLU A 42 0.52 8.62 15.35
N ARG A 43 -0.63 9.18 14.93
CA ARG A 43 -0.74 9.79 13.60
C ARG A 43 0.19 10.99 13.44
N GLN A 44 0.24 11.91 14.40
CA GLN A 44 1.15 13.05 14.34
C GLN A 44 2.62 12.62 14.27
N LEU A 45 2.96 11.53 14.95
CA LEU A 45 4.29 10.95 14.89
C LEU A 45 4.59 10.36 13.52
N LEU A 46 3.65 9.62 12.92
CA LEU A 46 3.79 9.12 11.55
C LEU A 46 3.91 10.25 10.53
N ASP A 47 3.15 11.33 10.69
CA ASP A 47 3.23 12.52 9.83
C ASP A 47 4.63 13.17 9.95
N HIS A 48 5.17 13.28 11.17
CA HIS A 48 6.53 13.80 11.38
C HIS A 48 7.60 12.91 10.73
N ILE A 49 7.48 11.59 10.86
CA ILE A 49 8.40 10.63 10.24
C ILE A 49 8.32 10.72 8.71
N ASP A 50 7.12 10.81 8.15
CA ASP A 50 6.90 10.96 6.71
C ASP A 50 7.58 12.22 6.16
N GLU A 51 7.41 13.37 6.85
CA GLU A 51 8.03 14.65 6.46
C GLU A 51 9.56 14.59 6.45
N GLU A 52 10.16 14.00 7.49
CA GLU A 52 11.61 13.84 7.58
C GLU A 52 12.13 12.89 6.49
N LEU A 53 11.47 11.76 6.25
CA LEU A 53 11.85 10.83 5.18
C LEU A 53 11.65 11.41 3.77
N ALA A 54 10.64 12.26 3.58
CA ALA A 54 10.43 12.97 2.32
C ALA A 54 11.53 14.00 2.05
N THR A 55 12.05 14.64 3.10
CA THR A 55 13.14 15.62 3.00
C THR A 55 14.45 15.00 2.51
N ASP A 56 14.69 13.73 2.83
CA ASP A 56 15.86 12.97 2.35
C ASP A 56 15.72 12.48 0.89
N GLY A 57 14.65 12.88 0.19
CA GLY A 57 14.40 12.54 -1.21
C GLY A 57 13.83 11.14 -1.42
N ASN A 58 13.45 10.45 -0.34
CA ASN A 58 12.94 9.08 -0.38
C ASN A 58 11.42 9.01 -0.60
N GLY A 59 10.72 10.12 -0.84
CA GLY A 59 9.28 10.11 -1.10
C GLY A 59 8.38 9.84 0.12
N GLY A 60 8.95 9.80 1.33
CA GLY A 60 8.23 9.62 2.58
C GLY A 60 7.82 8.16 2.87
N LEU A 61 6.95 7.98 3.86
CA LEU A 61 6.28 6.72 4.15
C LEU A 61 5.18 6.43 3.13
N TRP A 62 4.43 7.44 2.68
CA TRP A 62 3.21 7.21 1.89
C TRP A 62 3.42 7.13 0.38
N GLY A 63 4.61 7.53 -0.10
CA GLY A 63 4.96 7.57 -1.52
C GLY A 63 5.86 6.42 -1.99
N THR A 64 6.35 5.58 -1.09
CA THR A 64 7.39 4.58 -1.37
C THR A 64 6.86 3.19 -1.69
N ASP A 65 5.63 2.87 -1.32
CA ASP A 65 5.03 1.58 -1.65
C ASP A 65 4.90 1.41 -3.17
N GLU A 66 5.25 0.24 -3.69
CA GLU A 66 5.22 -0.04 -5.13
C GLU A 66 4.38 -1.28 -5.42
N TYR A 67 3.68 -1.26 -6.56
CA TYR A 67 2.84 -2.36 -6.99
C TYR A 67 3.07 -2.65 -8.47
N ASP A 68 2.89 -3.91 -8.86
CA ASP A 68 2.83 -4.32 -10.27
C ASP A 68 1.66 -5.28 -10.48
N ILE A 69 1.24 -5.39 -11.74
CA ILE A 69 0.29 -6.38 -12.20
C ILE A 69 1.06 -7.47 -12.93
N VAL A 70 0.83 -8.71 -12.52
CA VAL A 70 1.40 -9.91 -13.12
C VAL A 70 0.30 -10.81 -13.67
N MET A 71 0.69 -11.77 -14.51
CA MET A 71 -0.23 -12.84 -14.90
C MET A 71 -0.58 -13.69 -13.67
N GLY A 72 -1.86 -13.83 -13.39
CA GLY A 72 -2.35 -14.61 -12.27
C GLY A 72 -2.79 -16.02 -12.67
N HIS A 73 -3.57 -16.66 -11.80
CA HIS A 73 -4.14 -17.98 -12.09
C HIS A 73 -5.43 -17.84 -12.93
N PRO A 74 -5.51 -18.41 -14.15
CA PRO A 74 -6.60 -18.16 -15.10
C PRO A 74 -8.02 -18.50 -14.61
N LYS A 75 -8.15 -19.33 -13.57
CA LYS A 75 -9.45 -19.72 -13.01
C LYS A 75 -10.01 -18.75 -11.96
N ASN A 76 -9.13 -17.98 -11.31
CA ASN A 76 -9.51 -17.14 -10.17
C ASN A 76 -9.27 -15.67 -10.53
N HIS A 77 -8.01 -15.32 -10.76
CA HIS A 77 -7.58 -13.97 -11.11
C HIS A 77 -6.67 -14.06 -12.33
N PRO A 78 -7.15 -13.77 -13.55
CA PRO A 78 -6.32 -13.83 -14.75
C PRO A 78 -5.15 -12.83 -14.68
N LEU A 79 -5.33 -11.73 -13.94
CA LEU A 79 -4.30 -10.77 -13.55
C LEU A 79 -4.27 -10.66 -12.03
N SER A 80 -3.06 -10.59 -11.45
CA SER A 80 -2.85 -10.46 -10.01
C SER A 80 -2.00 -9.23 -9.70
N VAL A 81 -2.37 -8.51 -8.65
CA VAL A 81 -1.61 -7.37 -8.12
C VAL A 81 -0.64 -7.87 -7.05
N VAL A 82 0.60 -7.43 -7.13
CA VAL A 82 1.63 -7.71 -6.14
C VAL A 82 2.18 -6.41 -5.57
N CYS A 83 2.39 -6.38 -4.26
CA CYS A 83 3.15 -5.32 -3.60
C CYS A 83 4.64 -5.65 -3.75
N THR A 84 5.38 -4.84 -4.51
CA THR A 84 6.81 -5.04 -4.77
C THR A 84 7.69 -4.33 -3.75
N HIS A 85 7.17 -3.27 -3.13
CA HIS A 85 7.85 -2.55 -2.06
C HIS A 85 6.85 -2.11 -0.99
N HIS A 86 7.18 -2.35 0.27
CA HIS A 86 6.40 -1.90 1.42
C HIS A 86 7.11 -0.72 2.07
N PRO A 87 6.38 0.30 2.56
CA PRO A 87 6.98 1.39 3.29
C PRO A 87 7.46 0.88 4.65
N GLN A 88 8.61 1.40 5.09
CA GLN A 88 9.22 0.99 6.34
C GLN A 88 9.92 2.17 7.01
N ILE A 89 9.75 2.28 8.33
CA ILE A 89 10.50 3.19 9.18
C ILE A 89 11.91 2.60 9.42
N PRO A 90 12.98 3.31 9.00
CA PRO A 90 14.36 2.87 9.16
C PRO A 90 14.78 2.66 10.61
N VAL A 91 15.80 1.83 10.85
CA VAL A 91 16.28 1.50 12.21
C VAL A 91 16.92 2.71 12.93
N GLU A 92 17.37 3.71 12.18
CA GLU A 92 17.95 4.95 12.68
C GLU A 92 16.95 5.73 13.54
N TRP A 93 15.65 5.58 13.26
CA TRP A 93 14.55 6.12 14.05
C TRP A 93 14.34 5.43 15.40
N SER A 94 15.19 4.46 15.77
CA SER A 94 15.19 3.83 17.09
C SER A 94 16.48 4.00 17.89
N ARG A 95 17.32 4.99 17.53
CA ARG A 95 18.67 5.16 18.10
C ARG A 95 18.92 6.49 18.85
N GLY A 96 17.88 7.30 19.15
CA GLY A 96 18.00 8.62 19.77
C GLY A 96 17.01 8.92 20.92
N GLU A 97 17.23 10.02 21.65
CA GLU A 97 16.38 10.44 22.79
C GLU A 97 14.97 10.88 22.39
N GLU A 98 14.79 11.36 21.15
CA GLU A 98 13.49 11.73 20.55
C GLU A 98 13.00 10.67 19.53
N SER A 99 13.55 9.45 19.60
CA SER A 99 13.31 8.39 18.63
C SER A 99 12.34 7.33 19.15
N LEU A 100 11.69 6.61 18.23
CA LEU A 100 10.82 5.49 18.57
C LEU A 100 11.60 4.42 19.32
N THR A 101 11.00 3.80 20.34
CA THR A 101 11.57 2.54 20.82
C THR A 101 11.51 1.48 19.71
N GLU A 102 12.40 0.49 19.75
CA GLU A 102 12.40 -0.60 18.75
C GLU A 102 11.03 -1.32 18.65
N PRO A 103 10.33 -1.62 19.76
CA PRO A 103 8.98 -2.18 19.71
C PRO A 103 7.94 -1.26 19.04
N GLU A 104 7.97 0.05 19.30
CA GLU A 104 7.05 1.00 18.66
C GLU A 104 7.30 1.09 17.15
N ARG A 105 8.58 1.09 16.74
CA ARG A 105 8.95 1.06 15.32
C ARG A 105 8.48 -0.22 14.63
N GLU A 106 8.60 -1.37 15.30
CA GLU A 106 8.10 -2.64 14.77
C GLU A 106 6.58 -2.61 14.63
N GLN A 107 5.85 -2.13 15.65
CA GLN A 107 4.40 -1.99 15.60
C GLN A 107 3.94 -1.09 14.44
N PHE A 108 4.61 0.04 14.21
CA PHE A 108 4.28 0.89 13.07
C PHE A 108 4.62 0.23 11.72
N ASN A 109 5.71 -0.53 11.64
CA ASN A 109 6.04 -1.25 10.41
C ASN A 109 5.03 -2.37 10.10
N ASP A 110 4.51 -3.05 11.12
CA ASP A 110 3.40 -4.01 10.94
C ASP A 110 2.15 -3.30 10.41
N LEU A 111 1.85 -2.10 10.92
CA LEU A 111 0.74 -1.30 10.42
C LEU A 111 0.96 -0.80 8.98
N LEU A 112 2.17 -0.40 8.61
CA LEU A 112 2.55 -0.01 7.25
C LEU A 112 2.47 -1.20 6.27
N TRP A 113 2.77 -2.40 6.76
CA TRP A 113 2.54 -3.64 6.01
C TRP A 113 1.05 -3.85 5.75
N ASP A 114 0.21 -3.76 6.78
CA ASP A 114 -1.25 -3.90 6.66
C ASP A 114 -1.86 -2.84 5.72
N TYR A 115 -1.36 -1.61 5.78
CA TYR A 115 -1.71 -0.55 4.83
C TYR A 115 -1.45 -1.01 3.37
N SER A 116 -0.26 -1.51 3.09
CA SER A 116 0.12 -1.91 1.73
C SER A 116 -0.68 -3.13 1.24
N GLU A 117 -0.93 -4.10 2.11
CA GLU A 117 -1.77 -5.25 1.79
C GLU A 117 -3.22 -4.83 1.49
N ARG A 118 -3.73 -3.81 2.18
CA ARG A 118 -5.07 -3.29 1.94
C ARG A 118 -5.16 -2.48 0.65
N VAL A 119 -4.14 -1.67 0.35
CA VAL A 119 -4.01 -1.01 -0.97
C VAL A 119 -3.96 -2.06 -2.07
N ARG A 120 -3.12 -3.10 -1.94
CA ARG A 120 -3.04 -4.22 -2.90
C ARG A 120 -4.41 -4.84 -3.15
N ARG A 121 -5.19 -5.10 -2.09
CA ARG A 121 -6.55 -5.66 -2.20
C ARG A 121 -7.49 -4.74 -2.97
N TYR A 122 -7.51 -3.45 -2.70
CA TYR A 122 -8.35 -2.51 -3.47
C TYR A 122 -7.93 -2.41 -4.93
N VAL A 123 -6.61 -2.38 -5.21
CA VAL A 123 -6.13 -2.40 -6.59
C VAL A 123 -6.49 -3.74 -7.27
N GLN A 124 -6.48 -4.85 -6.54
CA GLN A 124 -6.90 -6.15 -7.06
C GLN A 124 -8.40 -6.16 -7.40
N ASP A 125 -9.25 -5.51 -6.60
CA ASP A 125 -10.67 -5.36 -6.88
C ASP A 125 -10.91 -4.55 -8.17
N GLU A 126 -10.19 -3.45 -8.36
CA GLU A 126 -10.22 -2.65 -9.59
C GLU A 126 -9.76 -3.46 -10.82
N VAL A 127 -8.70 -4.27 -10.66
CA VAL A 127 -8.23 -5.18 -11.72
C VAL A 127 -9.27 -6.24 -12.04
N ASN A 128 -9.90 -6.83 -11.02
CA ASN A 128 -10.96 -7.83 -11.15
C ASN A 128 -12.17 -7.27 -11.91
N GLU A 129 -12.60 -6.06 -11.57
CA GLU A 129 -13.66 -5.34 -12.28
C GLU A 129 -13.26 -5.08 -13.74
N PHE A 130 -12.04 -4.61 -13.99
CA PHE A 130 -11.53 -4.34 -15.33
C PHE A 130 -11.52 -5.59 -16.23
N VAL A 131 -11.13 -6.75 -15.70
CA VAL A 131 -11.11 -8.01 -16.46
C VAL A 131 -12.46 -8.73 -16.49
N GLY A 132 -13.49 -8.18 -15.83
CA GLY A 132 -14.83 -8.75 -15.78
C GLY A 132 -14.96 -9.99 -14.90
N VAL A 133 -14.03 -10.19 -13.96
CA VAL A 133 -14.15 -11.19 -12.90
C VAL A 133 -14.78 -10.48 -11.71
N ALA A 134 -16.09 -10.62 -11.52
CA ALA A 134 -16.75 -10.07 -10.34
C ALA A 134 -16.06 -10.62 -9.09
N GLY A 135 -15.62 -9.72 -8.20
CA GLY A 135 -14.75 -10.02 -7.05
C GLY A 135 -15.16 -11.29 -6.33
N VAL A 136 -14.36 -12.34 -6.51
CA VAL A 136 -14.44 -13.54 -5.67
C VAL A 136 -13.71 -13.15 -4.39
N PRO A 137 -14.39 -13.02 -3.24
CA PRO A 137 -13.71 -12.72 -1.99
C PRO A 137 -12.66 -13.81 -1.73
N GLU A 138 -11.44 -13.41 -1.37
CA GLU A 138 -10.42 -14.33 -0.87
C GLU A 138 -10.98 -15.04 0.37
N GLU A 139 -11.09 -16.39 0.33
CA GLU A 139 -11.48 -17.23 1.48
C GLU A 139 -10.39 -17.26 2.57
#